data_AF-A0AAV2HT61-F1
#
_entry.id   AF-A0AAV2HT61-F1
#
_cell.length_a   1.000
_cell.length_b   1.000
_cell.length_c   1.000
_cell.angle_alpha   90.00
_cell.angle_beta   90.00
_cell.angle_gamma   90.00
#
_symmetry.space_group_name_H-M   'P 1'
#
loop_
_entity.id
_entity.type
_entity.pdbx_description
1 polymer ?
#
loop_
_entity_poly.entity_id
_entity_poly.type
_entity_poly.pdbx_seq_one_letter_code
_entity_poly.pdbx_strand_id
1 'polypeptide(L)'
;MVQPSVILCVGLSMLLLPGVMCEECPSCGDNAECTDGVCSCPDGLIGNPRVHCYTNWTKICTLTSDPLMLTFSAEKIHVTIVGATRLADLTVTRLIKSLSQKCKLVVWALTERIRGKLFIDGMKIKFTRVEDSGESAVTELLVKSSVEDGIVSWDFTIQETSNANFQSCCRFDEAIGSGSCSVDYGVGANNFYIFNFSCCNISVGIRPPIPGSNSTPAIWVDVPSPNVTYEDWEPGLEPICLSHDSYDIDSVVNETQLGDPWDAMSYLSLTNIGDLEYDGVPNNFTQLAQALRGCNKLATLAFYDDAVFALDTPPFINCISTSTTDQDGLVEFLLLVLDWFCVGDSISCAAAKGLVSTKCQGVANQNPRVQAFLGRSCSRNFDT
;
A
#
# COMPACT_ATOMS: atom_id res chain seq x y z
N MET A 1 -31.44 -24.27 28.00
CA MET A 1 -30.11 -24.63 27.45
C MET A 1 -30.34 -25.15 26.05
N VAL A 2 -30.19 -24.29 25.06
CA VAL A 2 -30.39 -24.62 23.64
C VAL A 2 -28.99 -24.70 23.03
N GLN A 3 -28.59 -25.89 22.58
CA GLN A 3 -27.37 -26.08 21.80
C GLN A 3 -27.51 -25.34 20.47
N PRO A 4 -26.51 -24.59 20.01
CA PRO A 4 -26.49 -24.14 18.63
C PRO A 4 -26.14 -25.34 17.75
N SER A 5 -26.97 -25.57 16.73
CA SER A 5 -26.77 -26.58 15.71
C SER A 5 -25.55 -26.20 14.87
N VAL A 6 -24.52 -27.04 14.91
CA VAL A 6 -23.42 -27.01 13.94
C VAL A 6 -23.98 -27.55 12.62
N ILE A 7 -24.22 -26.66 11.66
CA ILE A 7 -24.49 -27.05 10.28
C ILE A 7 -23.15 -27.41 9.66
N LEU A 8 -22.86 -28.71 9.61
CA LEU A 8 -21.80 -29.28 8.79
C LEU A 8 -22.22 -29.09 7.31
N CYS A 9 -21.64 -28.12 6.61
CA CYS A 9 -21.66 -28.10 5.15
C CYS A 9 -20.71 -29.19 4.64
N VAL A 10 -21.23 -30.42 4.56
CA VAL A 10 -20.59 -31.51 3.82
C VAL A 10 -20.60 -31.15 2.33
N GLY A 11 -19.44 -31.27 1.71
CA GLY A 11 -19.18 -30.85 0.35
C GLY A 11 -20.18 -31.41 -0.66
N LEU A 12 -20.81 -30.48 -1.37
CA LEU A 12 -21.16 -30.69 -2.77
C LEU A 12 -20.10 -29.93 -3.56
N SER A 13 -19.15 -30.66 -4.15
CA SER A 13 -18.34 -30.17 -5.26
C SER A 13 -19.28 -29.82 -6.41
N MET A 14 -19.83 -28.61 -6.38
CA MET A 14 -20.25 -27.96 -7.61
C MET A 14 -18.96 -27.63 -8.36
N LEU A 15 -18.74 -28.38 -9.44
CA LEU A 15 -17.97 -27.92 -10.59
C LEU A 15 -18.57 -26.58 -11.04
N LEU A 16 -18.16 -25.50 -10.38
CA LEU A 16 -18.39 -24.15 -10.88
C LEU A 16 -17.52 -24.02 -12.13
N LEU A 17 -18.18 -23.88 -13.27
CA LEU A 17 -17.54 -23.39 -14.48
C LEU A 17 -16.82 -22.06 -14.15
N PRO A 18 -15.62 -21.81 -14.69
CA PRO A 18 -14.96 -20.52 -14.54
C PRO A 18 -15.82 -19.49 -15.27
N GLY A 19 -16.38 -18.53 -14.53
CA GLY A 19 -17.16 -17.44 -15.13
C GLY A 19 -18.58 -17.35 -14.60
N VAL A 20 -18.72 -16.88 -13.38
CA VAL A 20 -19.81 -15.96 -13.04
C VAL A 20 -19.15 -14.69 -12.50
N MET A 21 -18.45 -13.98 -13.38
CA MET A 21 -18.23 -12.55 -13.20
C MET A 21 -19.57 -11.90 -13.53
N CYS A 22 -20.38 -11.60 -12.52
CA CYS A 22 -21.61 -10.84 -12.71
C CYS A 22 -21.24 -9.36 -12.96
N GLU A 23 -20.72 -9.00 -14.13
CA GLU A 23 -20.59 -7.59 -14.49
C GLU A 23 -20.39 -7.38 -15.98
N GLU A 24 -21.17 -6.47 -16.55
CA GLU A 24 -21.05 -6.05 -17.95
C GLU A 24 -19.72 -5.27 -18.20
N CYS A 25 -19.03 -4.80 -17.13
CA CYS A 25 -17.81 -4.00 -17.23
C CYS A 25 -16.82 -4.17 -16.06
N PRO A 26 -16.05 -5.27 -15.98
CA PRO A 26 -15.12 -5.56 -14.89
C PRO A 26 -14.00 -4.51 -14.71
N SER A 27 -13.80 -3.62 -15.68
CA SER A 27 -12.81 -2.54 -15.60
C SER A 27 -13.24 -1.34 -14.78
N CYS A 28 -14.54 -1.19 -14.46
CA CYS A 28 -15.04 -0.02 -13.76
C CYS A 28 -14.65 -0.02 -12.28
N GLY A 29 -14.66 1.15 -11.66
CA GLY A 29 -14.34 1.35 -10.26
C GLY A 29 -15.55 1.16 -9.36
N ASP A 30 -15.34 1.29 -8.06
CA ASP A 30 -16.44 1.41 -7.12
C ASP A 30 -17.25 2.70 -7.38
N ASN A 31 -18.58 2.64 -7.21
CA ASN A 31 -19.55 3.71 -7.53
C ASN A 31 -19.52 4.25 -8.98
N ALA A 32 -18.89 3.55 -9.92
CA ALA A 32 -18.89 3.94 -11.33
C ALA A 32 -20.05 3.28 -12.09
N GLU A 33 -20.59 4.00 -13.08
CA GLU A 33 -21.53 3.46 -14.05
C GLU A 33 -20.78 2.96 -15.28
N CYS A 34 -21.30 1.90 -15.89
CA CYS A 34 -20.83 1.46 -17.19
C CYS A 34 -21.90 1.58 -18.25
N THR A 35 -21.57 2.28 -19.33
CA THR A 35 -22.39 2.34 -20.55
C THR A 35 -21.51 2.00 -21.74
N ASP A 36 -21.89 0.98 -22.53
CA ASP A 36 -21.16 0.54 -23.72
C ASP A 36 -19.66 0.24 -23.49
N GLY A 37 -19.32 -0.33 -22.32
CA GLY A 37 -17.93 -0.64 -21.96
C GLY A 37 -17.10 0.56 -21.51
N VAL A 38 -17.71 1.74 -21.37
CA VAL A 38 -17.08 2.97 -20.88
C VAL A 38 -17.51 3.22 -19.43
N CYS A 39 -16.53 3.36 -18.55
CA CYS A 39 -16.76 3.70 -17.15
C CYS A 39 -16.85 5.22 -16.98
N SER A 40 -17.90 5.70 -16.33
CA SER A 40 -18.10 7.10 -15.97
C SER A 40 -18.55 7.23 -14.51
N CYS A 41 -18.21 8.36 -13.88
CA CYS A 41 -18.82 8.68 -12.59
C CYS A 41 -20.24 9.22 -12.84
N PRO A 42 -21.26 8.68 -12.15
CA PRO A 42 -22.63 9.17 -12.19
C PRO A 42 -22.74 10.66 -11.82
N ASP A 43 -23.86 11.29 -12.16
CA ASP A 43 -24.16 12.67 -11.79
C ASP A 43 -24.02 12.89 -10.27
N GLY A 44 -23.25 13.91 -9.88
CA GLY A 44 -22.97 14.23 -8.47
C GLY A 44 -21.75 13.53 -7.88
N LEU A 45 -21.14 12.59 -8.60
CA LEU A 45 -19.87 11.96 -8.24
C LEU A 45 -18.73 12.44 -9.14
N ILE A 46 -17.53 12.42 -8.58
CA ILE A 46 -16.27 12.77 -9.25
C ILE A 46 -15.22 11.68 -8.97
N GLY A 47 -14.10 11.71 -9.67
CA GLY A 47 -12.97 10.83 -9.40
C GLY A 47 -12.49 10.07 -10.61
N ASN A 48 -11.89 8.90 -10.37
CA ASN A 48 -11.42 8.01 -11.42
C ASN A 48 -12.43 6.87 -11.57
N PRO A 49 -13.23 6.82 -12.65
CA PRO A 49 -14.29 5.82 -12.81
C PRO A 49 -13.75 4.40 -13.03
N ARG A 50 -12.44 4.22 -13.15
CA ARG A 50 -11.81 2.90 -13.12
C ARG A 50 -11.42 2.47 -11.70
N VAL A 51 -11.38 3.36 -10.72
CA VAL A 51 -10.94 3.05 -9.35
C VAL A 51 -12.08 3.30 -8.37
N HIS A 52 -12.51 4.54 -8.22
CA HIS A 52 -13.55 4.93 -7.26
C HIS A 52 -14.14 6.30 -7.66
N CYS A 53 -15.47 6.38 -7.64
CA CYS A 53 -16.22 7.63 -7.76
C CYS A 53 -16.77 8.04 -6.38
N TYR A 54 -16.54 9.29 -6.01
CA TYR A 54 -16.82 9.83 -4.67
C TYR A 54 -17.50 11.19 -4.75
N THR A 55 -18.02 11.67 -3.63
CA THR A 55 -18.70 12.97 -3.55
C THR A 55 -17.71 14.11 -3.35
N ASN A 56 -18.08 15.35 -3.66
CA ASN A 56 -17.22 16.51 -3.37
C ASN A 56 -17.13 16.88 -1.87
N TRP A 57 -17.78 16.12 -0.99
CA TRP A 57 -17.75 16.33 0.46
C TRP A 57 -16.74 15.44 1.18
N THR A 58 -16.01 14.61 0.43
CA THR A 58 -15.01 13.71 0.98
C THR A 58 -13.63 14.02 0.40
N LYS A 59 -12.60 13.63 1.14
CA LYS A 59 -11.23 13.59 0.64
C LYS A 59 -10.92 12.13 0.30
N ILE A 60 -10.41 11.90 -0.90
CA ILE A 60 -10.01 10.59 -1.37
C ILE A 60 -8.48 10.51 -1.41
N CYS A 61 -7.94 9.37 -1.05
CA CYS A 61 -6.58 8.99 -1.41
C CYS A 61 -6.64 7.67 -2.17
N THR A 62 -5.87 7.53 -3.25
CA THR A 62 -5.82 6.28 -4.04
C THR A 62 -4.40 5.88 -4.35
N LEU A 63 -4.13 4.58 -4.37
CA LEU A 63 -2.90 3.97 -4.86
C LEU A 63 -3.26 2.90 -5.89
N THR A 64 -2.64 2.89 -7.06
CA THR A 64 -2.91 1.92 -8.15
C THR A 64 -1.69 1.05 -8.46
N SER A 65 -1.83 -0.01 -9.26
CA SER A 65 -0.67 -0.75 -9.81
C SER A 65 0.04 0.06 -10.90
N ASP A 66 1.36 -0.03 -10.99
CA ASP A 66 2.23 0.95 -11.69
C ASP A 66 2.11 2.34 -11.05
N PRO A 67 2.60 2.45 -9.80
CA PRO A 67 1.97 3.18 -8.71
C PRO A 67 1.79 4.65 -9.01
N LEU A 68 0.61 4.96 -9.53
CA LEU A 68 0.06 6.30 -9.52
C LEU A 68 -0.75 6.47 -8.23
N MET A 69 -0.37 7.50 -7.50
CA MET A 69 -1.00 7.93 -6.28
C MET A 69 -1.82 9.19 -6.51
N LEU A 70 -2.95 9.30 -5.80
CA LEU A 70 -3.70 10.53 -5.58
C LEU A 70 -3.70 10.77 -4.06
N THR A 71 -3.15 11.88 -3.59
CA THR A 71 -3.18 12.25 -2.16
C THR A 71 -4.54 12.83 -1.76
N PHE A 72 -4.81 13.04 -0.47
CA PHE A 72 -6.03 13.73 -0.02
C PHE A 72 -6.10 15.20 -0.45
N SER A 73 -4.95 15.78 -0.81
CA SER A 73 -4.84 17.09 -1.48
C SER A 73 -5.25 17.08 -2.96
N ALA A 74 -5.59 15.92 -3.52
CA ALA A 74 -5.76 15.69 -4.95
C ALA A 74 -4.48 15.87 -5.80
N GLU A 75 -3.30 15.79 -5.18
CA GLU A 75 -2.01 15.79 -5.89
C GLU A 75 -1.77 14.40 -6.49
N LYS A 76 -1.34 14.35 -7.75
CA LYS A 76 -1.05 13.10 -8.47
C LYS A 76 0.44 12.92 -8.60
N ILE A 77 0.94 11.76 -8.18
CA ILE A 77 2.38 11.48 -8.19
C ILE A 77 2.65 9.99 -8.42
N HIS A 78 3.77 9.70 -9.08
CA HIS A 78 4.31 8.34 -9.12
C HIS A 78 5.10 8.08 -7.84
N VAL A 79 4.95 6.91 -7.23
CA VAL A 79 5.63 6.57 -5.97
C VAL A 79 6.18 5.16 -6.01
N THR A 80 7.45 4.96 -5.71
CA THR A 80 7.99 3.60 -5.71
C THR A 80 7.90 2.94 -4.34
N ILE A 81 7.11 1.87 -4.25
CA ILE A 81 6.92 1.10 -3.02
C ILE A 81 7.69 -0.23 -3.10
N VAL A 82 8.18 -0.69 -1.95
CA VAL A 82 8.81 -2.00 -1.74
C VAL A 82 8.19 -2.62 -0.49
N GLY A 83 7.70 -3.85 -0.58
CA GLY A 83 7.10 -4.57 0.54
C GLY A 83 5.81 -3.93 1.07
N ALA A 84 5.91 -2.96 1.96
CA ALA A 84 4.77 -2.29 2.57
C ALA A 84 5.04 -0.80 2.79
N THR A 85 3.98 0.01 2.76
CA THR A 85 4.04 1.44 3.08
C THR A 85 2.82 1.86 3.88
N ARG A 86 2.98 2.84 4.77
CA ARG A 86 1.85 3.45 5.48
C ARG A 86 1.15 4.43 4.54
N LEU A 87 -0.03 4.03 4.09
CA LEU A 87 -0.86 4.78 3.16
C LEU A 87 -1.52 5.96 3.87
N ALA A 88 -2.24 5.70 4.97
CA ALA A 88 -2.94 6.74 5.75
C ALA A 88 -2.70 6.56 7.25
N ASP A 89 -2.63 7.67 7.99
CA ASP A 89 -2.61 7.72 9.46
C ASP A 89 -3.32 8.99 9.91
N LEU A 90 -4.61 8.90 10.17
CA LEU A 90 -5.47 10.07 10.36
C LEU A 90 -6.48 9.87 11.47
N THR A 91 -6.97 10.99 12.00
CA THR A 91 -8.01 11.04 13.02
C THR A 91 -9.21 11.82 12.52
N VAL A 92 -10.40 11.27 12.72
CA VAL A 92 -11.69 11.86 12.36
C VAL A 92 -12.56 12.02 13.59
N THR A 93 -13.21 13.18 13.76
CA THR A 93 -14.22 13.39 14.80
C THR A 93 -15.50 12.64 14.48
N ARG A 94 -16.07 11.89 15.44
CA ARG A 94 -17.30 11.10 15.22
C ARG A 94 -18.50 12.01 14.92
N LEU A 95 -19.36 11.55 14.01
CA LEU A 95 -20.51 12.32 13.52
C LEU A 95 -21.63 12.52 14.56
N ILE A 96 -21.75 11.63 15.55
CA ILE A 96 -23.02 11.47 16.29
C ILE A 96 -22.92 11.87 17.77
N LYS A 97 -21.74 11.94 18.39
CA LYS A 97 -21.61 12.12 19.85
C LYS A 97 -20.31 12.82 20.26
N SER A 98 -20.42 14.09 20.65
CA SER A 98 -19.38 14.90 21.30
C SER A 98 -18.08 15.14 20.51
N LEU A 99 -17.46 16.32 20.68
CA LEU A 99 -16.13 16.64 20.12
C LEU A 99 -15.01 15.77 20.70
N SER A 100 -15.25 15.11 21.83
CA SER A 100 -14.29 14.25 22.53
C SER A 100 -14.14 12.86 21.92
N GLN A 101 -15.12 12.38 21.14
CA GLN A 101 -15.03 11.06 20.53
C GLN A 101 -14.37 11.13 19.15
N LYS A 102 -13.38 10.27 18.93
CA LYS A 102 -12.54 10.27 17.71
C LYS A 102 -12.37 8.86 17.16
N CYS A 103 -12.20 8.74 15.86
CA CYS A 103 -11.70 7.53 15.23
C CYS A 103 -10.32 7.80 14.65
N LYS A 104 -9.35 6.98 15.01
CA LYS A 104 -8.06 6.92 14.35
C LYS A 104 -8.06 5.77 13.35
N LEU A 105 -7.61 6.04 12.14
CA LEU A 105 -7.45 5.09 11.07
C LEU A 105 -5.97 5.07 10.65
N VAL A 106 -5.37 3.89 10.66
CA VAL A 106 -4.08 3.63 10.04
C VAL A 106 -4.26 2.57 8.96
N VAL A 107 -3.81 2.84 7.74
CA VAL A 107 -3.88 1.93 6.61
C VAL A 107 -2.48 1.70 6.07
N TRP A 108 -2.08 0.44 5.95
CA TRP A 108 -0.87 0.03 5.25
C TRP A 108 -1.24 -0.64 3.95
N ALA A 109 -0.59 -0.22 2.86
CA ALA A 109 -0.63 -0.92 1.59
C ALA A 109 0.46 -1.98 1.58
N LEU A 110 0.08 -3.21 1.24
CA LEU A 110 0.99 -4.34 1.09
C LEU A 110 1.18 -4.58 -0.41
N THR A 111 2.43 -4.69 -0.84
CA THR A 111 2.78 -4.76 -2.24
C THR A 111 3.69 -5.95 -2.51
N GLU A 112 3.41 -6.63 -3.61
CA GLU A 112 4.30 -7.64 -4.16
C GLU A 112 4.85 -7.16 -5.50
N ARG A 113 5.89 -7.84 -5.99
CA ARG A 113 6.40 -7.59 -7.33
C ARG A 113 6.40 -8.87 -8.12
N ILE A 114 5.58 -8.92 -9.17
CA ILE A 114 5.53 -10.04 -10.09
C ILE A 114 6.27 -9.64 -11.36
N ARG A 115 7.37 -10.34 -11.65
CA ARG A 115 8.26 -10.04 -12.79
C ARG A 115 8.77 -8.59 -12.80
N GLY A 116 9.08 -8.06 -11.61
CA GLY A 116 9.56 -6.70 -11.40
C GLY A 116 8.51 -5.60 -11.44
N LYS A 117 7.27 -5.90 -11.82
CA LYS A 117 6.14 -4.95 -11.78
C LYS A 117 5.48 -4.98 -10.41
N LEU A 118 5.11 -3.81 -9.91
CA LEU A 118 4.44 -3.65 -8.62
C LEU A 118 2.96 -4.03 -8.72
N PHE A 119 2.49 -4.82 -7.77
CA PHE A 119 1.10 -5.14 -7.56
C PHE A 119 0.72 -4.90 -6.09
N ILE A 120 -0.53 -4.55 -5.88
CA ILE A 120 -1.09 -4.47 -4.53
C ILE A 120 -1.52 -5.89 -4.15
N ASP A 121 -0.84 -6.46 -3.17
CA ASP A 121 -1.08 -7.82 -2.66
C ASP A 121 -2.11 -7.83 -1.52
N GLY A 122 -2.24 -6.71 -0.82
CA GLY A 122 -3.13 -6.63 0.33
C GLY A 122 -3.13 -5.29 1.02
N MET A 123 -3.82 -5.24 2.15
CA MET A 123 -3.79 -4.10 3.06
C MET A 123 -3.94 -4.53 4.51
N LYS A 124 -3.35 -3.77 5.42
CA LYS A 124 -3.65 -3.83 6.86
C LYS A 124 -4.38 -2.55 7.26
N ILE A 125 -5.46 -2.67 8.02
CA ILE A 125 -6.19 -1.54 8.60
C ILE A 125 -6.16 -1.68 10.11
N LYS A 126 -5.74 -0.63 10.80
CA LYS A 126 -5.90 -0.48 12.25
C LYS A 126 -6.86 0.66 12.52
N PHE A 127 -7.98 0.33 13.13
CA PHE A 127 -9.02 1.28 13.47
C PHE A 127 -9.15 1.37 14.99
N THR A 128 -8.91 2.56 15.54
CA THR A 128 -9.00 2.82 16.98
C THR A 128 -10.13 3.80 17.25
N ARG A 129 -11.12 3.39 18.03
CA ARG A 129 -12.18 4.25 18.53
C ARG A 129 -11.76 4.80 19.89
N VAL A 130 -11.82 6.12 20.06
CA VAL A 130 -11.58 6.79 21.34
C VAL A 130 -12.91 7.30 21.87
N GLU A 131 -13.30 6.81 23.05
CA GLU A 131 -14.54 7.19 23.74
C GLU A 131 -14.31 8.37 24.70
N ASP A 132 -15.40 8.98 25.19
CA ASP A 132 -15.34 10.12 26.11
C ASP A 132 -14.63 9.81 27.44
N SER A 133 -14.63 8.53 27.83
CA SER A 133 -13.91 8.03 29.01
C SER A 133 -12.39 8.00 28.85
N GLY A 134 -11.88 8.19 27.62
CA GLY A 134 -10.48 7.95 27.25
C GLY A 134 -10.19 6.47 26.97
N GLU A 135 -11.16 5.58 27.13
CA GLU A 135 -11.02 4.18 26.72
C GLU A 135 -10.94 4.09 25.19
N SER A 136 -10.12 3.16 24.71
CA SER A 136 -9.98 2.89 23.29
C SER A 136 -10.30 1.45 22.94
N ALA A 137 -11.02 1.27 21.84
CA ALA A 137 -11.27 -0.04 21.25
C ALA A 137 -10.57 -0.11 19.90
N VAL A 138 -9.75 -1.14 19.71
CA VAL A 138 -8.93 -1.35 18.50
C VAL A 138 -9.48 -2.54 17.73
N THR A 139 -9.68 -2.35 16.43
CA THR A 139 -9.98 -3.40 15.46
C THR A 139 -8.85 -3.43 14.44
N GLU A 140 -8.18 -4.57 14.28
CA GLU A 140 -7.18 -4.77 13.23
C GLU A 140 -7.72 -5.73 12.15
N LEU A 141 -7.58 -5.32 10.90
CA LEU A 141 -8.01 -6.06 9.72
C LEU A 141 -6.79 -6.28 8.84
N LEU A 142 -6.58 -7.52 8.42
CA LEU A 142 -5.61 -7.87 7.41
C LEU A 142 -6.34 -8.52 6.24
N VAL A 143 -6.12 -7.96 5.06
CA VAL A 143 -6.70 -8.42 3.81
C VAL A 143 -5.57 -8.77 2.88
N LYS A 144 -5.57 -10.00 2.35
CA LYS A 144 -4.64 -10.42 1.30
C LYS A 144 -5.37 -11.06 0.16
N SER A 145 -4.90 -10.79 -1.05
CA SER A 145 -5.21 -11.62 -2.19
C SER A 145 -4.19 -12.74 -2.32
N SER A 146 -4.63 -13.89 -2.80
CA SER A 146 -3.77 -14.95 -3.30
C SER A 146 -4.26 -15.36 -4.68
N VAL A 147 -3.33 -15.70 -5.57
CA VAL A 147 -3.65 -16.14 -6.92
C VAL A 147 -3.11 -17.55 -7.12
N GLU A 148 -4.00 -18.53 -7.19
CA GLU A 148 -3.66 -19.93 -7.43
C GLU A 148 -4.43 -20.44 -8.66
N ASP A 149 -3.72 -21.01 -9.65
CA ASP A 149 -4.29 -21.49 -10.91
C ASP A 149 -5.18 -20.48 -11.67
N GLY A 150 -4.89 -19.18 -11.52
CA GLY A 150 -5.67 -18.09 -12.12
C GLY A 150 -6.96 -17.73 -11.38
N ILE A 151 -7.22 -18.37 -10.25
CA ILE A 151 -8.30 -18.03 -9.32
C ILE A 151 -7.75 -17.07 -8.27
N VAL A 152 -8.42 -15.94 -8.08
CA VAL A 152 -8.11 -15.00 -7.00
C VAL A 152 -8.89 -15.42 -5.76
N SER A 153 -8.19 -15.83 -4.71
CA SER A 153 -8.72 -16.05 -3.37
C SER A 153 -8.37 -14.91 -2.44
N TRP A 154 -9.12 -14.80 -1.35
CA TRP A 154 -8.86 -13.80 -0.32
C TRP A 154 -8.78 -14.44 1.04
N ASP A 155 -7.78 -13.98 1.78
CA ASP A 155 -7.59 -14.32 3.17
C ASP A 155 -7.85 -13.06 4.01
N PHE A 156 -8.83 -13.19 4.91
CA PHE A 156 -9.20 -12.16 5.87
C PHE A 156 -8.87 -12.61 7.26
N THR A 157 -8.06 -11.81 7.95
CA THR A 157 -7.82 -11.98 9.37
C THR A 157 -8.32 -10.75 10.09
N ILE A 158 -9.27 -10.96 11.00
CA ILE A 158 -9.82 -9.89 11.82
C ILE A 158 -9.43 -10.19 13.26
N GLN A 159 -8.56 -9.34 13.79
CA GLN A 159 -8.17 -9.40 15.19
C GLN A 159 -8.97 -8.34 15.95
N GLU A 160 -10.10 -8.80 16.48
CA GLU A 160 -10.70 -8.18 17.66
C GLU A 160 -10.24 -8.95 18.89
N THR A 161 -10.62 -8.51 20.10
CA THR A 161 -10.38 -9.26 21.36
C THR A 161 -10.97 -10.69 21.37
N SER A 162 -11.54 -11.17 20.26
CA SER A 162 -11.85 -12.56 19.95
C SER A 162 -11.36 -12.92 18.53
N ASN A 163 -10.44 -13.88 18.44
CA ASN A 163 -9.92 -14.42 17.17
C ASN A 163 -11.02 -15.07 16.35
N ALA A 164 -11.36 -14.51 15.19
CA ALA A 164 -12.19 -15.17 14.19
C ALA A 164 -11.52 -15.07 12.82
N ASN A 165 -11.28 -16.22 12.20
CA ASN A 165 -10.80 -16.31 10.82
C ASN A 165 -11.99 -16.57 9.91
N PHE A 166 -12.19 -15.72 8.91
CA PHE A 166 -13.27 -15.86 7.95
C PHE A 166 -12.70 -16.02 6.54
N GLN A 167 -13.20 -17.02 5.80
CA GLN A 167 -12.89 -17.21 4.39
C GLN A 167 -14.20 -17.08 3.62
N SER A 168 -14.37 -15.98 2.88
CA SER A 168 -15.58 -15.73 2.08
C SER A 168 -15.20 -15.48 0.62
N CYS A 169 -15.75 -16.28 -0.28
CA CYS A 169 -15.52 -16.15 -1.72
C CYS A 169 -16.50 -15.16 -2.37
N CYS A 170 -17.72 -14.97 -1.82
CA CYS A 170 -18.76 -14.20 -2.53
C CYS A 170 -19.90 -13.65 -1.64
N ARG A 171 -19.76 -13.53 -0.31
CA ARG A 171 -20.89 -13.14 0.56
C ARG A 171 -20.67 -11.84 1.33
N PHE A 172 -21.65 -10.95 1.17
CA PHE A 172 -21.89 -9.75 1.97
C PHE A 172 -22.46 -10.09 3.36
N ASP A 173 -22.29 -9.11 4.25
CA ASP A 173 -22.99 -8.90 5.53
C ASP A 173 -22.50 -9.69 6.73
N GLU A 174 -21.31 -9.34 7.21
CA GLU A 174 -21.05 -9.41 8.64
C GLU A 174 -20.64 -8.03 9.15
N ALA A 175 -21.47 -7.45 10.03
CA ALA A 175 -21.06 -6.30 10.82
C ALA A 175 -20.21 -6.81 11.98
N ILE A 176 -18.98 -6.33 12.07
CA ILE A 176 -18.08 -6.65 13.18
C ILE A 176 -18.10 -5.50 14.18
N GLY A 177 -18.14 -5.87 15.46
CA GLY A 177 -18.27 -4.96 16.60
C GLY A 177 -19.68 -4.90 17.19
N SER A 178 -19.77 -4.63 18.50
CA SER A 178 -21.01 -4.30 19.20
C SER A 178 -21.07 -2.79 19.49
N GLY A 179 -22.24 -2.16 19.33
CA GLY A 179 -22.49 -0.76 19.68
C GLY A 179 -22.66 0.21 18.50
N SER A 180 -22.41 1.51 18.71
CA SER A 180 -22.68 2.60 17.75
C SER A 180 -21.54 2.86 16.74
N CYS A 181 -20.72 1.85 16.45
CA CYS A 181 -19.69 1.91 15.42
C CYS A 181 -19.37 0.49 14.93
N SER A 182 -20.19 -0.02 14.01
CA SER A 182 -19.92 -1.25 13.28
C SER A 182 -18.89 -1.00 12.19
N VAL A 183 -18.10 -2.03 11.90
CA VAL A 183 -17.35 -2.14 10.66
C VAL A 183 -18.14 -3.04 9.73
N ASP A 184 -18.72 -2.46 8.69
CA ASP A 184 -19.45 -3.19 7.67
C ASP A 184 -18.49 -3.49 6.52
N TYR A 185 -18.39 -4.74 6.10
CA TYR A 185 -17.45 -5.12 5.03
C TYR A 185 -18.09 -6.06 4.01
N GLY A 186 -17.60 -6.02 2.78
CA GLY A 186 -18.12 -6.85 1.71
C GLY A 186 -17.44 -6.61 0.36
N VAL A 187 -17.78 -7.46 -0.61
CA VAL A 187 -17.34 -7.33 -2.01
C VAL A 187 -18.25 -6.34 -2.72
N GLY A 188 -17.88 -5.06 -2.77
CA GLY A 188 -18.59 -4.06 -3.56
C GLY A 188 -18.60 -4.36 -5.07
N ALA A 189 -19.21 -3.45 -5.83
CA ALA A 189 -19.20 -3.53 -7.29
C ALA A 189 -17.77 -3.57 -7.84
N ASN A 190 -17.60 -4.21 -8.99
CA ASN A 190 -16.35 -4.26 -9.74
C ASN A 190 -15.17 -4.87 -8.98
N ASN A 191 -15.46 -5.86 -8.13
CA ASN A 191 -14.51 -6.68 -7.36
C ASN A 191 -13.64 -5.87 -6.37
N PHE A 192 -14.18 -4.77 -5.85
CA PHE A 192 -13.58 -4.09 -4.70
C PHE A 192 -14.04 -4.76 -3.41
N TYR A 193 -13.13 -4.97 -2.46
CA TYR A 193 -13.46 -5.28 -1.09
C TYR A 193 -13.48 -4.00 -0.31
N ILE A 194 -14.63 -3.68 0.30
CA ILE A 194 -14.91 -2.38 0.91
C ILE A 194 -15.13 -2.59 2.40
N PHE A 195 -14.56 -1.70 3.20
CA PHE A 195 -14.70 -1.60 4.65
C PHE A 195 -15.27 -0.24 5.00
N ASN A 196 -16.46 -0.21 5.58
CA ASN A 196 -17.18 0.99 5.97
C ASN A 196 -17.21 1.12 7.49
N PHE A 197 -16.65 2.21 8.01
CA PHE A 197 -16.62 2.54 9.43
C PHE A 197 -17.68 3.61 9.71
N SER A 198 -18.92 3.14 9.90
CA SER A 198 -20.14 3.96 9.93
C SER A 198 -20.09 5.16 10.90
N CYS A 199 -19.45 5.01 12.06
CA CYS A 199 -19.45 6.06 13.07
C CYS A 199 -18.57 7.28 12.75
N CYS A 200 -17.67 7.14 11.79
CA CYS A 200 -16.77 8.20 11.34
C CYS A 200 -16.86 8.47 9.84
N ASN A 201 -17.79 7.79 9.13
CA ASN A 201 -17.99 7.92 7.69
C ASN A 201 -16.68 7.76 6.90
N ILE A 202 -15.87 6.77 7.32
CA ILE A 202 -14.64 6.39 6.64
C ILE A 202 -14.95 5.13 5.84
N SER A 203 -14.46 5.10 4.60
CA SER A 203 -14.53 3.92 3.74
C SER A 203 -13.15 3.60 3.18
N VAL A 204 -12.78 2.33 3.17
CA VAL A 204 -11.51 1.86 2.61
C VAL A 204 -11.81 0.73 1.64
N GLY A 205 -11.26 0.79 0.43
CA GLY A 205 -11.45 -0.24 -0.59
C GLY A 205 -10.13 -0.79 -1.10
N ILE A 206 -10.12 -2.08 -1.45
CA ILE A 206 -9.01 -2.74 -2.16
C ILE A 206 -9.55 -3.55 -3.35
N ARG A 207 -8.86 -3.46 -4.49
CA ARG A 207 -9.03 -4.33 -5.64
C ARG A 207 -7.69 -4.97 -5.99
N PRO A 208 -7.62 -6.30 -6.11
CA PRO A 208 -6.38 -7.04 -6.28
C PRO A 208 -6.03 -7.15 -7.77
N PRO A 209 -4.82 -7.65 -8.10
CA PRO A 209 -4.53 -8.17 -9.42
C PRO A 209 -5.44 -9.36 -9.75
N ILE A 210 -6.28 -9.20 -10.79
CA ILE A 210 -7.04 -10.31 -11.36
C ILE A 210 -6.36 -10.73 -12.66
N PRO A 211 -5.73 -11.92 -12.73
CA PRO A 211 -5.09 -12.40 -13.95
C PRO A 211 -6.04 -12.42 -15.13
N GLY A 212 -5.60 -11.88 -16.26
CA GLY A 212 -6.40 -11.82 -17.49
C GLY A 212 -7.53 -10.78 -17.47
N SER A 213 -7.71 -10.03 -16.37
CA SER A 213 -8.65 -8.91 -16.32
C SER A 213 -7.99 -7.59 -16.77
N ASN A 214 -8.81 -6.67 -17.29
CA ASN A 214 -8.44 -5.29 -17.57
C ASN A 214 -8.69 -4.36 -16.36
N SER A 215 -9.10 -4.90 -15.21
CA SER A 215 -9.27 -4.15 -13.96
C SER A 215 -7.93 -3.62 -13.45
N THR A 216 -7.91 -2.39 -12.94
CA THR A 216 -6.71 -1.76 -12.35
C THR A 216 -6.63 -2.06 -10.86
N PRO A 217 -5.68 -2.88 -10.35
CA PRO A 217 -5.61 -3.11 -8.91
C PRO A 217 -5.34 -1.80 -8.19
N ALA A 218 -6.02 -1.58 -7.07
CA ALA A 218 -6.02 -0.30 -6.39
C ALA A 218 -6.38 -0.43 -4.91
N ILE A 219 -5.86 0.47 -4.08
CA ILE A 219 -6.40 0.79 -2.75
C ILE A 219 -6.95 2.20 -2.81
N TRP A 220 -8.06 2.45 -2.13
CA TRP A 220 -8.54 3.80 -1.88
C TRP A 220 -8.98 3.96 -0.43
N VAL A 221 -8.85 5.18 0.09
CA VAL A 221 -9.26 5.61 1.42
C VAL A 221 -10.10 6.87 1.26
N ASP A 222 -11.36 6.80 1.62
CA ASP A 222 -12.34 7.89 1.55
C ASP A 222 -12.72 8.36 2.96
N VAL A 223 -12.60 9.66 3.22
CA VAL A 223 -12.80 10.26 4.55
C VAL A 223 -13.62 11.57 4.47
N PRO A 224 -14.40 11.92 5.50
CA PRO A 224 -15.25 13.11 5.45
C PRO A 224 -14.44 14.41 5.51
N SER A 225 -14.77 15.40 4.67
CA SER A 225 -14.21 16.75 4.75
C SER A 225 -15.12 17.68 5.57
N PRO A 226 -14.61 18.57 6.46
CA PRO A 226 -13.20 18.88 6.75
C PRO A 226 -12.66 18.22 8.04
N ASN A 227 -13.28 17.15 8.55
CA ASN A 227 -13.02 16.64 9.91
C ASN A 227 -11.80 15.71 10.03
N VAL A 228 -10.76 15.90 9.21
CA VAL A 228 -9.57 15.05 9.19
C VAL A 228 -8.40 15.81 9.79
N THR A 229 -7.79 15.23 10.82
CA THR A 229 -6.56 15.74 11.43
C THR A 229 -5.49 14.66 11.39
N TYR A 230 -4.25 15.06 11.19
CA TYR A 230 -3.10 14.19 11.30
C TYR A 230 -2.52 14.25 12.72
N GLU A 231 -1.92 13.15 13.16
CA GLU A 231 -1.10 13.16 14.37
C GLU A 231 0.28 13.74 14.07
N ASP A 232 0.99 14.15 15.11
CA ASP A 232 2.40 14.47 14.99
C ASP A 232 3.19 13.19 14.68
N TRP A 233 4.13 13.28 13.76
CA TRP A 233 4.99 12.18 13.36
C TRP A 233 6.45 12.54 13.55
N GLU A 234 7.30 11.53 13.70
CA GLU A 234 8.73 11.74 13.50
C GLU A 234 9.01 11.92 12.01
N PRO A 235 9.97 12.78 11.64
CA PRO A 235 10.45 12.93 10.26
C PRO A 235 10.67 11.59 9.54
N GLY A 236 10.08 11.46 8.34
CA GLY A 236 10.18 10.27 7.50
C GLY A 236 9.22 9.15 7.90
N LEU A 237 8.35 9.36 8.88
CA LEU A 237 7.27 8.44 9.24
C LEU A 237 5.90 8.91 8.70
N GLU A 238 5.80 10.01 7.98
CA GLU A 238 4.52 10.54 7.51
C GLU A 238 3.80 9.53 6.58
N PRO A 239 2.47 9.39 6.65
CA PRO A 239 1.73 8.58 5.69
C PRO A 239 1.84 9.20 4.29
N ILE A 240 1.81 8.39 3.22
CA ILE A 240 1.91 8.93 1.85
C ILE A 240 0.61 9.61 1.38
N CYS A 241 -0.55 9.35 2.00
CA CYS A 241 -1.79 10.07 1.73
C CYS A 241 -1.75 11.44 2.42
N LEU A 242 -1.11 12.39 1.75
CA LEU A 242 -0.88 13.75 2.22
C LEU A 242 -2.10 14.66 2.06
N SER A 243 -2.16 15.77 2.82
CA SER A 243 -3.24 16.76 2.80
C SER A 243 -2.68 18.16 3.04
N HIS A 244 -2.98 19.10 2.13
CA HIS A 244 -2.50 20.49 2.15
C HIS A 244 -2.77 21.23 3.46
N ASP A 245 -3.80 20.85 4.21
CA ASP A 245 -4.10 21.44 5.52
C ASP A 245 -3.02 21.15 6.58
N SER A 246 -2.08 20.24 6.31
CA SER A 246 -1.05 19.84 7.28
C SER A 246 0.31 19.60 6.64
N TYR A 247 0.36 18.80 5.57
CA TYR A 247 1.61 18.34 4.96
C TYR A 247 1.31 17.85 3.54
N ASP A 248 2.06 18.33 2.55
CA ASP A 248 1.87 18.06 1.12
C ASP A 248 3.18 17.63 0.43
N ILE A 249 3.13 17.34 -0.88
CA ILE A 249 4.31 16.82 -1.59
C ILE A 249 5.48 17.82 -1.56
N ASP A 250 5.19 19.11 -1.72
CA ASP A 250 6.20 20.16 -1.64
C ASP A 250 6.87 20.20 -0.26
N SER A 251 6.11 19.92 0.80
CA SER A 251 6.65 19.77 2.15
C SER A 251 7.65 18.60 2.23
N VAL A 252 7.31 17.43 1.67
CA VAL A 252 8.22 16.27 1.60
C VAL A 252 9.48 16.58 0.81
N VAL A 253 9.34 17.22 -0.36
CA VAL A 253 10.48 17.64 -1.21
C VAL A 253 11.41 18.59 -0.47
N ASN A 254 10.86 19.57 0.25
CA ASN A 254 11.65 20.52 1.02
C ASN A 254 12.38 19.88 2.21
N GLU A 255 11.75 18.92 2.87
CA GLU A 255 12.31 18.23 4.04
C GLU A 255 13.39 17.21 3.64
N THR A 256 13.08 16.34 2.68
CA THR A 256 14.03 15.34 2.15
C THR A 256 15.14 15.98 1.31
N GLN A 257 14.85 17.16 0.74
CA GLN A 257 15.73 17.89 -0.19
C GLN A 257 16.07 17.09 -1.46
N LEU A 258 15.26 16.06 -1.75
CA LEU A 258 15.22 15.36 -3.02
C LEU A 258 14.45 16.26 -4.00
N GLY A 259 15.16 16.81 -4.99
CA GLY A 259 14.59 17.79 -5.91
C GLY A 259 13.50 17.24 -6.82
N ASP A 260 13.43 15.91 -6.99
CA ASP A 260 12.36 15.22 -7.71
C ASP A 260 11.26 14.78 -6.71
N PRO A 261 10.00 15.23 -6.88
CA PRO A 261 8.86 14.76 -6.09
C PRO A 261 8.68 13.24 -6.10
N TRP A 262 9.03 12.54 -7.19
CA TRP A 262 8.94 11.08 -7.22
C TRP A 262 9.95 10.44 -6.26
N ASP A 263 11.18 10.93 -6.23
CA ASP A 263 12.20 10.45 -5.31
C ASP A 263 11.83 10.76 -3.86
N ALA A 264 11.33 11.97 -3.60
CA ALA A 264 10.87 12.40 -2.27
C ALA A 264 9.73 11.51 -1.74
N MET A 265 8.71 11.24 -2.57
CA MET A 265 7.60 10.36 -2.18
C MET A 265 8.03 8.90 -2.09
N SER A 266 8.97 8.46 -2.93
CA SER A 266 9.53 7.10 -2.82
C SER A 266 10.34 6.94 -1.54
N TYR A 267 11.13 7.94 -1.15
CA TYR A 267 11.82 7.99 0.15
C TYR A 267 10.82 7.82 1.27
N LEU A 268 9.77 8.63 1.29
CA LEU A 268 8.74 8.56 2.33
C LEU A 268 8.10 7.17 2.38
N SER A 269 7.76 6.59 1.22
CA SER A 269 7.14 5.26 1.17
C SER A 269 8.05 4.12 1.66
N LEU A 270 9.38 4.29 1.56
CA LEU A 270 10.37 3.31 2.02
C LEU A 270 10.69 3.47 3.51
N THR A 271 10.49 4.67 4.08
CA THR A 271 10.82 4.96 5.48
C THR A 271 9.63 4.88 6.42
N ASN A 272 8.40 5.04 5.91
CA ASN A 272 7.22 5.31 6.72
C ASN A 272 6.46 4.08 7.26
N ILE A 273 7.09 2.91 7.27
CA ILE A 273 6.42 1.65 7.65
C ILE A 273 5.81 1.68 9.07
N GLY A 274 6.39 2.45 10.00
CA GLY A 274 5.92 2.53 11.40
C GLY A 274 5.97 1.18 12.12
N ASP A 275 5.00 0.94 13.01
CA ASP A 275 4.90 -0.28 13.83
C ASP A 275 4.15 -1.43 13.11
N LEU A 276 4.40 -1.63 11.82
CA LEU A 276 3.74 -2.70 11.06
C LEU A 276 4.25 -4.09 11.49
N GLU A 277 3.43 -4.81 12.24
CA GLU A 277 3.60 -6.25 12.44
C GLU A 277 2.94 -7.01 11.27
N TYR A 278 3.76 -7.49 10.33
CA TYR A 278 3.32 -8.25 9.17
C TYR A 278 4.41 -9.19 8.60
N ASP A 279 4.12 -10.48 8.50
CA ASP A 279 5.09 -11.51 8.06
C ASP A 279 5.40 -11.49 6.55
N GLY A 280 4.63 -10.75 5.74
CA GLY A 280 4.85 -10.66 4.29
C GLY A 280 5.69 -9.47 3.84
N VAL A 281 6.22 -8.67 4.79
CA VAL A 281 7.22 -7.65 4.47
C VAL A 281 8.54 -8.35 4.14
N PRO A 282 9.29 -7.93 3.11
CA PRO A 282 10.59 -8.50 2.81
C PRO A 282 11.55 -8.45 4.00
N ASN A 283 12.42 -9.45 4.09
CA ASN A 283 13.41 -9.53 5.15
C ASN A 283 14.29 -8.29 5.19
N ASN A 284 14.59 -7.82 6.40
CA ASN A 284 15.38 -6.61 6.67
C ASN A 284 14.78 -5.28 6.15
N PHE A 285 13.52 -5.25 5.72
CA PHE A 285 12.90 -3.98 5.26
C PHE A 285 12.87 -2.90 6.35
N THR A 286 12.62 -3.26 7.61
CA THR A 286 12.73 -2.31 8.74
C THR A 286 14.14 -1.75 8.89
N GLN A 287 15.17 -2.56 8.66
CA GLN A 287 16.57 -2.10 8.68
C GLN A 287 16.83 -1.17 7.50
N LEU A 288 16.27 -1.45 6.32
CA LEU A 288 16.34 -0.56 5.15
C LEU A 288 15.73 0.80 5.45
N ALA A 289 14.52 0.83 6.01
CA ALA A 289 13.83 2.05 6.42
C ALA A 289 14.65 2.86 7.45
N GLN A 290 15.27 2.18 8.42
CA GLN A 290 16.12 2.83 9.43
C GLN A 290 17.44 3.35 8.86
N ALA A 291 18.10 2.58 8.00
CA ALA A 291 19.34 2.98 7.33
C ALA A 291 19.12 4.21 6.45
N LEU A 292 18.01 4.24 5.70
CA LEU A 292 17.65 5.36 4.84
C LEU A 292 17.30 6.62 5.65
N ARG A 293 16.58 6.50 6.78
CA ARG A 293 16.32 7.64 7.70
C ARG A 293 17.57 8.15 8.40
N GLY A 294 18.48 7.25 8.78
CA GLY A 294 19.75 7.59 9.43
C GLY A 294 20.81 8.14 8.47
N CYS A 295 20.58 8.02 7.16
CA CYS A 295 21.51 8.47 6.15
C CYS A 295 21.58 10.00 6.12
N ASN A 296 22.79 10.56 6.03
CA ASN A 296 22.92 11.99 5.85
C ASN A 296 22.37 12.42 4.47
N LYS A 297 22.04 13.70 4.34
CA LYS A 297 21.43 14.26 3.13
C LYS A 297 22.26 14.01 1.86
N LEU A 298 23.57 14.28 1.88
CA LEU A 298 24.42 14.13 0.69
C LEU A 298 24.49 12.69 0.21
N ALA A 299 24.58 11.75 1.16
CA ALA A 299 24.54 10.32 0.88
C ALA A 299 23.17 9.87 0.33
N THR A 300 22.07 10.42 0.85
CA THR A 300 20.71 10.14 0.36
C THR A 300 20.53 10.61 -1.08
N LEU A 301 20.97 11.84 -1.41
CA LEU A 301 20.93 12.34 -2.78
C LEU A 301 21.73 11.45 -3.72
N ALA A 302 22.95 11.10 -3.32
CA ALA A 302 23.81 10.26 -4.13
C ALA A 302 23.23 8.84 -4.30
N PHE A 303 22.52 8.30 -3.30
CA PHE A 303 21.77 7.04 -3.43
C PHE A 303 20.69 7.14 -4.51
N TYR A 304 19.88 8.20 -4.52
CA TYR A 304 18.85 8.38 -5.56
C TYR A 304 19.47 8.63 -6.94
N ASP A 305 20.51 9.46 -7.04
CA ASP A 305 21.21 9.70 -8.31
C ASP A 305 21.78 8.42 -8.94
N ASP A 306 22.34 7.53 -8.13
CA ASP A 306 23.11 6.39 -8.61
C ASP A 306 22.37 5.06 -8.60
N ALA A 307 21.38 4.90 -7.72
CA ALA A 307 20.76 3.61 -7.43
C ALA A 307 19.22 3.61 -7.54
N VAL A 308 18.57 4.74 -7.87
CA VAL A 308 17.11 4.76 -8.08
C VAL A 308 16.67 3.86 -9.25
N PHE A 309 17.59 3.48 -10.15
CA PHE A 309 17.31 2.45 -11.16
C PHE A 309 16.82 1.13 -10.53
N ALA A 310 17.27 0.81 -9.32
CA ALA A 310 16.86 -0.40 -8.60
C ALA A 310 15.40 -0.35 -8.15
N LEU A 311 14.80 0.84 -8.12
CA LEU A 311 13.42 1.07 -7.73
C LEU A 311 12.50 1.16 -8.97
N ASP A 312 13.01 1.69 -10.08
CA ASP A 312 12.20 2.03 -11.27
C ASP A 312 12.40 1.12 -12.51
N THR A 313 13.32 0.16 -12.48
CA THR A 313 13.66 -0.67 -13.64
C THR A 313 13.15 -2.11 -13.47
N PRO A 314 11.97 -2.49 -14.02
CA PRO A 314 11.39 -3.82 -13.81
C PRO A 314 12.31 -4.99 -14.22
N PRO A 315 13.07 -4.94 -15.33
CA PRO A 315 14.02 -6.00 -15.65
C PRO A 315 15.09 -6.19 -14.57
N PHE A 316 15.58 -5.11 -13.96
CA PHE A 316 16.58 -5.18 -12.90
C PHE A 316 15.96 -5.76 -11.63
N ILE A 317 14.79 -5.27 -11.23
CA ILE A 317 14.09 -5.76 -10.04
C ILE A 317 13.81 -7.26 -10.17
N ASN A 318 13.34 -7.70 -11.33
CA ASN A 318 13.08 -9.10 -11.60
C ASN A 318 14.33 -9.99 -11.51
N CYS A 319 15.52 -9.51 -11.92
CA CYS A 319 16.73 -10.32 -11.86
C CYS A 319 17.41 -10.30 -10.49
N ILE A 320 17.30 -9.20 -9.74
CA ILE A 320 17.95 -9.07 -8.44
C ILE A 320 17.19 -9.85 -7.36
N SER A 321 15.86 -9.87 -7.49
CA SER A 321 14.95 -10.74 -6.74
C SER A 321 15.26 -12.22 -6.99
N THR A 322 15.29 -13.00 -5.91
CA THR A 322 15.60 -14.43 -5.86
C THR A 322 14.48 -15.32 -6.41
N SER A 323 13.25 -14.83 -6.41
CA SER A 323 12.08 -15.49 -6.98
C SER A 323 11.17 -14.49 -7.70
N THR A 324 10.13 -14.98 -8.37
CA THR A 324 9.20 -14.13 -9.12
C THR A 324 8.28 -13.27 -8.25
N THR A 325 8.20 -13.53 -6.93
CA THR A 325 7.32 -12.85 -5.97
C THR A 325 8.07 -12.27 -4.77
N ASP A 326 9.30 -12.73 -4.51
CA ASP A 326 10.15 -12.31 -3.39
C ASP A 326 10.93 -11.02 -3.72
N GLN A 327 11.01 -10.10 -2.76
CA GLN A 327 11.75 -8.83 -2.87
C GLN A 327 12.99 -8.78 -1.96
N ASP A 328 13.34 -9.87 -1.27
CA ASP A 328 14.48 -9.93 -0.35
C ASP A 328 15.79 -9.55 -1.04
N GLY A 329 16.03 -10.05 -2.26
CA GLY A 329 17.22 -9.71 -3.04
C GLY A 329 17.29 -8.23 -3.43
N LEU A 330 16.14 -7.57 -3.61
CA LEU A 330 16.09 -6.12 -3.82
C LEU A 330 16.42 -5.38 -2.53
N VAL A 331 15.83 -5.77 -1.40
CA VAL A 331 16.10 -5.14 -0.09
C VAL A 331 17.56 -5.32 0.32
N GLU A 332 18.13 -6.51 0.12
CA GLU A 332 19.57 -6.78 0.33
C GLU A 332 20.44 -5.86 -0.53
N PHE A 333 20.12 -5.72 -1.83
CA PHE A 333 20.84 -4.80 -2.71
C PHE A 333 20.77 -3.36 -2.22
N LEU A 334 19.57 -2.87 -1.88
CA LEU A 334 19.38 -1.49 -1.41
C LEU A 334 20.12 -1.22 -0.10
N LEU A 335 20.14 -2.18 0.83
CA LEU A 335 20.90 -2.09 2.07
C LEU A 335 22.41 -1.99 1.81
N LEU A 336 22.97 -2.87 0.97
CA LEU A 336 24.39 -2.83 0.63
C LEU A 336 24.78 -1.51 -0.05
N VAL A 337 23.89 -0.97 -0.89
CA VAL A 337 24.07 0.35 -1.47
C VAL A 337 24.05 1.41 -0.36
N LEU A 338 23.03 1.44 0.49
CA LEU A 338 22.98 2.43 1.58
C LEU A 338 24.18 2.37 2.52
N ASP A 339 24.68 1.19 2.89
CA ASP A 339 25.90 1.07 3.69
C ASP A 339 27.11 1.68 2.98
N TRP A 340 27.19 1.53 1.65
CA TRP A 340 28.22 2.20 0.86
C TRP A 340 28.04 3.73 0.78
N PHE A 341 26.81 4.25 0.69
CA PHE A 341 26.55 5.68 0.61
C PHE A 341 26.60 6.39 1.96
N CYS A 342 25.92 5.85 2.95
CA CYS A 342 25.69 6.45 4.26
C CYS A 342 26.86 6.22 5.22
N VAL A 343 27.52 5.07 5.14
CA VAL A 343 28.62 4.66 6.06
C VAL A 343 29.99 4.66 5.35
N GLY A 344 30.01 4.63 4.02
CA GLY A 344 31.25 4.57 3.26
C GLY A 344 31.87 3.17 3.20
N ASP A 345 31.08 2.11 3.42
CA ASP A 345 31.59 0.74 3.42
C ASP A 345 31.91 0.24 1.99
N SER A 346 33.20 0.15 1.70
CA SER A 346 33.71 -0.38 0.43
C SER A 346 33.42 -1.87 0.22
N ILE A 347 33.24 -2.65 1.30
CA ILE A 347 32.90 -4.08 1.21
C ILE A 347 31.47 -4.21 0.72
N SER A 348 30.53 -3.45 1.29
CA SER A 348 29.14 -3.40 0.83
C SER A 348 29.01 -2.94 -0.62
N CYS A 349 29.83 -1.98 -1.08
CA CYS A 349 29.90 -1.64 -2.50
C CYS A 349 30.31 -2.82 -3.38
N ALA A 350 31.40 -3.51 -3.02
CA ALA A 350 31.88 -4.66 -3.79
C ALA A 350 30.84 -5.79 -3.80
N ALA A 351 30.16 -6.02 -2.68
CA ALA A 351 29.08 -6.98 -2.55
C ALA A 351 27.87 -6.62 -3.42
N ALA A 352 27.40 -5.37 -3.39
CA ALA A 352 26.30 -4.89 -4.22
C ALA A 352 26.60 -5.10 -5.72
N LYS A 353 27.81 -4.76 -6.17
CA LYS A 353 28.24 -4.98 -7.55
C LYS A 353 28.39 -6.45 -7.90
N GLY A 354 28.91 -7.25 -6.97
CA GLY A 354 28.99 -8.70 -7.10
C GLY A 354 27.60 -9.31 -7.30
N LEU A 355 26.61 -8.84 -6.54
CA LEU A 355 25.22 -9.28 -6.67
C LEU A 355 24.65 -8.97 -8.06
N VAL A 356 24.85 -7.73 -8.55
CA VAL A 356 24.44 -7.34 -9.91
C VAL A 356 25.16 -8.14 -10.99
N SER A 357 26.47 -8.34 -10.87
CA SER A 357 27.26 -9.08 -11.87
C SER A 357 26.89 -10.56 -11.91
N THR A 358 26.48 -11.12 -10.77
CA THR A 358 26.09 -12.53 -10.67
C THR A 358 24.66 -12.78 -11.16
N LYS A 359 23.70 -11.94 -10.75
CA LYS A 359 22.27 -12.17 -11.00
C LYS A 359 21.73 -11.41 -12.22
N CYS A 360 22.30 -10.24 -12.51
CA CYS A 360 21.72 -9.24 -13.39
C CYS A 360 22.62 -8.83 -14.57
N GLN A 361 23.66 -9.60 -14.90
CA GLN A 361 24.61 -9.23 -15.97
C GLN A 361 23.93 -8.96 -17.31
N GLY A 362 22.91 -9.74 -17.68
CA GLY A 362 22.16 -9.53 -18.92
C GLY A 362 21.44 -8.18 -18.97
N VAL A 363 20.79 -7.80 -17.86
CA VAL A 363 20.13 -6.50 -17.70
C VAL A 363 21.16 -5.38 -17.68
N ALA A 364 22.26 -5.57 -16.94
CA ALA A 364 23.35 -4.62 -16.90
C ALA A 364 23.86 -4.33 -18.32
N ASN A 365 24.12 -5.33 -19.16
CA ASN A 365 24.64 -5.10 -20.52
C ASN A 365 23.70 -4.26 -21.42
N GLN A 366 22.42 -4.15 -21.07
CA GLN A 366 21.40 -3.47 -21.86
C GLN A 366 20.92 -2.15 -21.22
N ASN A 367 21.23 -1.91 -19.95
CA ASN A 367 20.78 -0.74 -19.20
C ASN A 367 21.97 0.16 -18.80
N PRO A 368 22.09 1.37 -19.41
CA PRO A 368 23.19 2.29 -19.12
C PRO A 368 23.29 2.75 -17.66
N ARG A 369 22.17 2.84 -16.93
CA ARG A 369 22.18 3.26 -15.50
C ARG A 369 22.79 2.18 -14.62
N VAL A 370 22.46 0.92 -14.89
CA VAL A 370 23.07 -0.24 -14.21
C VAL A 370 24.57 -0.32 -14.56
N GLN A 371 24.97 -0.08 -15.81
CA GLN A 371 26.40 -0.02 -16.18
C GLN A 371 27.13 1.12 -15.47
N ALA A 372 26.52 2.31 -15.41
CA ALA A 372 27.11 3.46 -14.72
C ALA A 372 27.37 3.14 -13.25
N PHE A 373 26.41 2.49 -12.57
CA PHE A 373 26.57 2.00 -11.20
C PHE A 373 27.74 1.01 -11.08
N LEU A 374 27.79 -0.01 -11.95
CA LEU A 374 28.89 -0.98 -11.96
C LEU A 374 30.26 -0.34 -12.23
N GLY A 375 30.32 0.75 -12.99
CA GLY A 375 31.54 1.49 -13.30
C GLY A 375 32.07 2.40 -12.18
N ARG A 376 31.29 2.69 -11.14
CA ARG A 376 31.72 3.62 -10.06
C ARG A 376 32.89 3.06 -9.23
N SER A 377 33.69 3.90 -8.59
CA SER A 377 34.71 3.37 -7.66
C SER A 377 34.09 3.03 -6.31
N CYS A 378 34.45 1.88 -5.71
CA CYS A 378 34.01 1.53 -4.35
C CYS A 378 34.80 2.25 -3.25
N SER A 379 35.95 2.85 -3.58
CA SER A 379 36.67 3.74 -2.67
C SER A 379 35.96 5.09 -2.63
N ARG A 380 35.45 5.50 -1.46
CA ARG A 380 34.81 6.80 -1.28
C ARG A 380 35.60 7.74 -0.40
N ASN A 381 35.81 8.94 -0.94
CA ASN A 381 35.93 10.18 -0.19
C ASN A 381 34.60 10.91 -0.37
N PHE A 382 33.75 10.92 0.66
CA PHE A 382 32.60 11.82 0.73
C PHE A 382 32.82 12.96 1.72
N ASP A 383 34.10 13.26 1.98
CA ASP A 383 34.53 14.44 2.71
C ASP A 383 34.61 15.64 1.75
N THR A 384 33.46 16.15 1.29
CA THR A 384 33.32 17.55 0.84
C THR A 384 31.89 18.03 1.02
#